data_AF-A0A7L5DYN6-F1
#
_entry.id   AF-A0A7L5DYN6-F1
#
_cell.length_a   1.000
_cell.length_b   1.000
_cell.length_c   1.000
_cell.angle_alpha   90.00
_cell.angle_beta   90.00
_cell.angle_gamma   90.00
#
_symmetry.space_group_name_H-M   'P 1'
#
loop_
_entity.id
_entity.type
_entity.pdbx_description
1 polymer ?
#
loop_
_entity_poly.entity_id
_entity_poly.type
_entity_poly.pdbx_seq_one_letter_code
_entity_poly.pdbx_strand_id
1 'polypeptide(L)'
;MNIQLANTLFDNGTFMEMYKAGFITEKVFVYREIYLWIQAQMQTRNLNKNKAVLEAEVKFGKDERTIWRALNSFSLDTDKPVSPLI
;
A
#
# COMPACT_ATOMS: atom_id res chain seq x y z
N MET A 1 10.48 2.77 1.66
CA MET A 1 9.99 4.08 2.16
C MET A 1 9.68 3.92 3.64
N ASN A 2 10.09 4.86 4.50
CA ASN A 2 9.85 4.77 5.94
C ASN A 2 8.35 4.94 6.23
N ILE A 3 7.66 3.88 6.67
CA ILE A 3 6.21 3.87 6.89
C ILE A 3 5.78 4.88 7.95
N GLN A 4 6.59 5.03 9.01
CA GLN A 4 6.33 6.04 10.03
C GLN A 4 6.40 7.43 9.42
N LEU A 5 7.39 7.70 8.57
CA LEU A 5 7.47 8.97 7.85
C LEU A 5 6.25 9.18 6.94
N ALA A 6 5.81 8.17 6.20
CA ALA A 6 4.62 8.28 5.34
C ALA A 6 3.32 8.50 6.15
N ASN A 7 3.19 7.87 7.31
CA ASN A 7 2.05 8.10 8.21
C ASN A 7 2.11 9.49 8.84
N THR A 8 3.27 9.93 9.33
CA THR A 8 3.48 11.30 9.81
C THR A 8 3.17 12.33 8.72
N LEU A 9 3.65 12.13 7.49
CA LEU A 9 3.35 13.04 6.37
C LEU A 9 1.86 13.07 5.99
N PHE A 10 1.13 11.98 6.25
CA PHE A 10 -0.32 11.95 6.08
C PHE A 10 -1.04 12.68 7.21
N ASP A 11 -0.73 12.34 8.46
CA ASP A 11 -1.38 12.86 9.66
C ASP A 11 -1.15 14.38 9.80
N ASN A 12 -0.01 14.87 9.32
CA ASN A 12 0.35 16.28 9.33
C ASN A 12 -0.24 17.06 8.13
N GLY A 13 -0.99 16.40 7.24
CA GLY A 13 -1.56 17.00 6.02
C GLY A 13 -0.56 17.24 4.88
N THR A 14 0.72 16.91 5.06
CA THR A 14 1.78 17.16 4.08
C THR A 14 1.54 16.45 2.74
N PHE A 15 0.92 15.27 2.73
CA PHE A 15 0.54 14.63 1.46
C PHE A 15 -0.45 15.45 0.63
N MET A 16 -1.43 16.09 1.28
CA MET A 16 -2.37 16.94 0.57
C MET A 16 -1.67 18.18 -0.01
N GLU A 17 -0.73 18.76 0.73
CA GLU A 17 0.06 19.90 0.26
C GLU A 17 1.02 19.51 -0.88
N MET A 18 1.66 18.33 -0.80
CA MET A 18 2.47 17.79 -1.90
C MET A 18 1.64 17.50 -3.15
N TYR A 19 0.39 17.07 -2.99
CA TYR A 19 -0.53 16.86 -4.11
C TYR A 19 -0.94 18.18 -4.76
N LYS A 20 -1.32 19.18 -3.96
CA LYS A 20 -1.65 20.53 -4.46
C LYS A 20 -0.47 21.20 -5.16
N ALA A 21 0.74 20.98 -4.66
CA ALA A 21 1.97 21.49 -5.26
C ALA A 21 2.45 20.65 -6.47
N GLY A 22 1.74 19.58 -6.84
CA GLY A 22 2.05 18.75 -8.01
C GLY A 22 3.22 17.79 -7.85
N PHE A 23 3.76 17.63 -6.64
CA PHE A 23 4.89 16.72 -6.36
C PHE A 23 4.49 15.25 -6.32
N ILE A 24 3.22 14.96 -6.04
CA ILE A 24 2.66 13.61 -6.06
C ILE A 24 1.37 13.58 -6.85
N THR A 25 1.07 12.41 -7.40
CA THR A 25 -0.15 12.18 -8.18
C THR A 25 -1.19 11.44 -7.35
N GLU A 26 -2.44 11.47 -7.79
CA GLU A 26 -3.57 10.74 -7.19
C GLU A 26 -3.26 9.25 -6.97
N LYS A 27 -2.43 8.67 -7.85
CA LYS A 27 -1.95 7.29 -7.76
C LYS A 27 -1.38 6.94 -6.38
N VAL A 28 -0.70 7.86 -5.71
CA VAL A 28 -0.11 7.62 -4.38
C VAL A 28 -1.22 7.39 -3.34
N PHE A 29 -2.31 8.13 -3.41
CA PHE A 29 -3.45 7.97 -2.50
C PHE A 29 -4.16 6.65 -2.75
N VAL A 30 -4.42 6.31 -4.01
CA VAL A 30 -5.02 5.02 -4.38
C VAL A 30 -4.19 3.85 -3.87
N TYR A 31 -2.87 3.90 -4.05
CA TYR A 31 -1.99 2.83 -3.58
C TYR A 31 -1.96 2.75 -2.05
N ARG A 32 -2.02 3.90 -1.36
CA ARG A 32 -2.06 3.93 0.10
C ARG A 32 -3.38 3.38 0.65
N GLU A 33 -4.49 3.70 0.01
CA GLU A 33 -5.81 3.15 0.37
C GLU A 33 -5.83 1.62 0.22
N ILE A 34 -5.33 1.10 -0.91
CA ILE A 34 -5.20 -0.35 -1.14
C ILE A 34 -4.34 -0.99 -0.03
N TYR A 35 -3.18 -0.42 0.27
CA TYR A 35 -2.28 -0.94 1.31
C TYR A 35 -2.98 -1.01 2.68
N LEU A 36 -3.58 0.10 3.13
CA LEU A 36 -4.25 0.16 4.43
C LEU A 36 -5.45 -0.78 4.50
N TRP A 37 -6.22 -0.88 3.42
CA TRP A 37 -7.36 -1.79 3.36
C TRP A 37 -6.93 -3.25 3.51
N ILE A 38 -5.89 -3.68 2.79
CA ILE A 38 -5.36 -5.05 2.88
C ILE A 38 -4.83 -5.34 4.29
N GLN A 39 -4.06 -4.41 4.88
CA GLN A 39 -3.59 -4.56 6.26
C GLN A 39 -4.75 -4.73 7.24
N ALA A 40 -5.79 -3.92 7.11
CA ALA A 40 -7.00 -4.05 7.92
C ALA A 40 -7.70 -5.40 7.73
N GLN A 41 -7.80 -5.92 6.50
CA GLN A 41 -8.40 -7.25 6.27
C GLN A 41 -7.59 -8.37 6.90
N MET A 42 -6.26 -8.31 6.78
CA MET A 42 -5.37 -9.29 7.39
C MET A 42 -5.49 -9.27 8.92
N GLN A 43 -5.59 -8.09 9.53
CA GLN A 43 -5.70 -7.94 10.99
C GLN A 43 -7.09 -8.31 11.53
N THR A 44 -8.17 -7.88 10.87
CA THR A 44 -9.54 -8.02 11.40
C THR A 44 -10.19 -9.36 11.05
N ARG A 45 -9.89 -9.91 9.88
CA ARG A 45 -10.51 -11.15 9.38
C ARG A 45 -9.52 -12.33 9.34
N ASN A 46 -8.29 -12.11 9.80
CA ASN A 46 -7.22 -13.11 9.79
C ASN A 46 -6.99 -13.72 8.40
N LEU A 47 -7.20 -12.94 7.34
CA LEU A 47 -6.94 -13.38 5.98
C LEU A 47 -5.44 -13.50 5.73
N ASN A 48 -5.03 -14.54 5.00
CA ASN A 48 -3.67 -14.58 4.48
C ASN A 48 -3.49 -13.52 3.38
N LYS A 49 -2.23 -13.11 3.16
CA LYS A 49 -1.89 -12.01 2.24
C LYS A 49 -2.45 -12.23 0.82
N ASN A 50 -2.35 -13.45 0.29
CA ASN A 50 -2.82 -13.77 -1.06
C ASN A 50 -4.34 -13.65 -1.20
N LYS A 51 -5.11 -14.12 -0.20
CA LYS A 51 -6.57 -13.96 -0.19
C LYS A 51 -6.97 -12.49 -0.07
N ALA A 52 -6.28 -11.72 0.76
CA ALA A 52 -6.54 -10.29 0.90
C ALA A 52 -6.23 -9.51 -0.40
N VAL A 53 -5.18 -9.92 -1.14
CA VAL A 53 -4.88 -9.39 -2.48
C VAL A 53 -5.99 -9.71 -3.47
N LEU A 54 -6.46 -10.95 -3.53
CA LEU A 54 -7.54 -11.37 -4.43
C LEU A 54 -8.84 -10.59 -4.16
N GLU A 55 -9.19 -10.40 -2.88
CA GLU A 55 -10.37 -9.59 -2.53
C GLU A 55 -10.18 -8.10 -2.86
N ALA A 56 -8.96 -7.59 -2.77
CA ALA A 56 -8.65 -6.21 -3.14
C ALA A 56 -8.78 -5.96 -4.65
N GLU A 57 -8.44 -6.93 -5.51
CA GLU A 57 -8.66 -6.81 -6.96
C GLU A 57 -10.11 -6.50 -7.28
N VAL A 58 -11.03 -7.25 -6.66
CA VAL A 58 -12.47 -7.06 -6.83
C VAL A 58 -12.93 -5.73 -6.23
N LYS A 59 -12.47 -5.38 -5.02
CA LYS A 59 -12.90 -4.15 -4.34
C LYS A 59 -12.47 -2.88 -5.06
N PHE A 60 -11.24 -2.84 -5.56
CA PHE A 60 -10.66 -1.65 -6.19
C PHE A 60 -10.74 -1.66 -7.72
N GLY A 61 -11.22 -2.75 -8.32
CA GLY A 61 -11.30 -2.90 -9.78
C GLY A 61 -9.94 -2.78 -10.45
N LYS A 62 -8.89 -3.35 -9.84
CA LYS A 62 -7.50 -3.30 -10.31
C LYS A 62 -6.97 -4.71 -10.51
N ASP A 63 -6.02 -4.85 -11.43
CA ASP A 63 -5.29 -6.09 -11.62
C ASP A 63 -4.39 -6.43 -10.41
N GLU A 64 -4.15 -7.72 -10.21
CA GLU A 64 -3.33 -8.27 -9.12
C GLU A 64 -1.96 -7.60 -9.03
N ARG A 65 -1.32 -7.34 -10.17
CA ARG A 65 0.00 -6.71 -10.25
C ARG A 65 -0.05 -5.28 -9.69
N THR A 66 -1.11 -4.54 -9.95
CA THR A 66 -1.34 -3.21 -9.39
C THR A 66 -1.54 -3.27 -7.88
N ILE A 67 -2.29 -4.27 -7.38
CA ILE A 67 -2.45 -4.50 -5.93
C ILE A 67 -1.11 -4.82 -5.26
N TRP A 68 -0.34 -5.74 -5.83
CA TRP A 68 1.00 -6.07 -5.32
C TRP A 68 1.96 -4.88 -5.36
N ARG A 69 1.91 -4.06 -6.41
CA ARG A 69 2.69 -2.82 -6.48
C ARG A 69 2.31 -1.85 -5.37
N ALA A 70 1.02 -1.69 -5.08
CA ALA A 70 0.54 -0.86 -3.97
C ALA A 70 1.09 -1.38 -2.63
N LEU A 71 0.97 -2.68 -2.37
CA LEU A 71 1.52 -3.30 -1.16
C LEU A 71 3.02 -3.07 -1.02
N ASN A 72 3.78 -3.35 -2.07
CA ASN A 72 5.24 -3.26 -2.06
C ASN A 72 5.75 -1.82 -1.98
N SER A 73 4.91 -0.83 -2.34
CA SER A 73 5.27 0.59 -2.23
C SER A 73 5.36 1.05 -0.77
N PHE A 74 4.65 0.36 0.13
CA PHE A 74 4.54 0.74 1.54
C PHE A 74 4.94 -0.37 2.52
N SER A 75 5.33 -1.56 2.07
CA SER A 75 5.88 -2.60 2.96
C SER A 75 7.33 -2.31 3.36
N LEU A 76 7.71 -2.65 4.60
CA LEU A 76 9.13 -2.68 5.00
C LEU A 76 9.84 -3.85 4.30
N ASP A 77 11.16 -3.73 4.09
CA ASP A 77 11.98 -4.75 3.40
C ASP A 77 11.95 -6.13 4.09
N THR A 78 11.49 -6.22 5.34
CA THR A 78 11.36 -7.47 6.10
C THR A 78 10.26 -8.41 5.58
N ASP A 79 9.32 -7.90 4.78
CA ASP A 79 8.22 -8.70 4.20
C ASP A 79 8.45 -9.10 2.74
N LYS A 80 9.62 -8.74 2.18
CA LYS A 80 10.00 -9.18 0.83
C LYS A 80 10.52 -10.61 0.93
N PRO A 81 10.03 -11.58 0.13
CA PRO A 81 10.73 -12.84 -0.01
C PRO A 81 12.14 -12.54 -0.51
N VAL A 82 13.15 -12.88 0.28
CA VAL A 82 14.55 -12.79 -0.13
C VAL A 82 14.68 -13.72 -1.33
N SER A 83 14.95 -13.16 -2.51
CA SER A 83 15.32 -13.98 -3.67
C SER A 83 16.59 -14.74 -3.26
N PRO A 84 16.63 -16.08 -3.34
CA PRO A 84 17.87 -16.79 -3.08
C PRO A 84 18.90 -16.24 -4.05
N LEU A 85 19.99 -15.72 -3.49
CA LEU A 85 21.15 -15.27 -4.23
C LEU A 85 21.62 -16.45 -5.10
N ILE A 86 21.65 -16.24 -6.42
CA ILE A 86 22.35 -17.11 -7.37
C ILE A 86 23.85 -16.94 -7.12
#